data_AF-A0AAD1S8W6-F1
#
_entry.id   AF-A0AAD1S8W6-F1
#
_cell.length_a   1.000
_cell.length_b   1.000
_cell.length_c   1.000
_cell.angle_alpha   90.00
_cell.angle_beta   90.00
_cell.angle_gamma   90.00
#
_symmetry.space_group_name_H-M   'P 1'
#
loop_
_entity.id
_entity.type
_entity.pdbx_description
1 polymer ?
#
loop_
_entity_poly.entity_id
_entity_poly.type
_entity_poly.pdbx_seq_one_letter_code
_entity_poly.pdbx_strand_id
1 'polypeptide(L)'
;TKIKSVHERYEQLKFHSKHLKYLYDIYKLKDVQKELQNVLTDAKSKESDVDGRQMCDELAVLAPVIKPTMTPVDILAYEVRNGFAPNVAIALQIMLTLPITVAT
;
A
#
# COMPACT_ATOMS: atom_id res chain seq x y z
N THR A 1 3.85 13.29 29.03
CA THR A 1 2.93 12.94 27.92
C THR A 1 3.62 12.60 26.59
N LYS A 2 4.96 12.53 26.49
CA LYS A 2 5.66 12.14 25.24
C LYS A 2 5.65 10.64 24.91
N ILE A 3 5.51 9.77 25.91
CA ILE A 3 5.65 8.30 25.75
C ILE A 3 4.43 7.67 25.06
N LYS A 4 3.20 8.18 25.28
CA LYS A 4 1.99 7.67 24.59
C LYS A 4 2.09 7.84 23.07
N SER A 5 2.57 8.98 22.61
CA SER A 5 2.79 9.27 21.18
C SER A 5 3.82 8.33 20.52
N VAL A 6 4.86 7.92 21.25
CA VAL A 6 5.87 6.98 20.71
C VAL A 6 5.30 5.56 20.66
N HIS A 7 4.54 5.15 21.67
CA HIS A 7 3.90 3.84 21.69
C HIS A 7 2.81 3.71 20.61
N GLU A 8 1.96 4.72 20.45
CA GLU A 8 0.95 4.78 19.37
C GLU A 8 1.61 4.70 17.99
N ARG A 9 2.70 5.44 17.76
CA ARG A 9 3.48 5.35 16.52
C ARG A 9 4.16 4.01 16.32
N TYR A 10 4.65 3.37 17.38
CA TYR A 10 5.22 2.04 17.31
C TYR A 10 4.15 0.99 16.95
N GLU A 11 2.95 1.09 17.52
CA GLU A 11 1.84 0.20 17.17
C GLU A 11 1.33 0.45 15.75
N GLN A 12 1.26 1.71 15.29
CA GLN A 12 1.00 2.05 13.89
C GLN A 12 2.07 1.43 12.98
N LEU A 13 3.36 1.59 13.31
CA LEU A 13 4.46 0.99 12.53
C LEU A 13 4.39 -0.54 12.51
N LYS A 14 4.05 -1.18 13.63
CA LYS A 14 3.82 -2.64 13.69
C LYS A 14 2.65 -3.05 12.81
N PHE A 15 1.55 -2.31 12.85
CA PHE A 15 0.37 -2.55 12.02
C PHE A 15 0.73 -2.41 10.53
N HIS A 16 1.40 -1.32 10.15
CA HIS A 16 1.92 -1.10 8.80
C HIS A 16 2.86 -2.22 8.36
N SER A 17 3.85 -2.58 9.17
CA SER A 17 4.80 -3.65 8.84
C SER A 17 4.12 -5.02 8.76
N LYS A 18 3.03 -5.26 9.49
CA LYS A 18 2.32 -6.54 9.46
C LYS A 18 1.43 -6.67 8.21
N HIS A 19 0.74 -5.60 7.85
CA HIS A 19 -0.31 -5.61 6.83
C HIS A 19 0.13 -5.05 5.48
N LEU A 20 1.07 -4.10 5.45
CA LEU A 20 1.57 -3.48 4.23
C LEU A 20 2.90 -4.08 3.75
N LYS A 21 3.53 -5.01 4.49
CA LYS A 21 4.76 -5.72 4.02
C LYS A 21 4.61 -6.35 2.64
N TYR A 22 3.39 -6.69 2.25
CA TYR A 22 3.09 -7.31 0.97
C TYR A 22 3.13 -6.31 -0.19
N LEU A 23 2.92 -5.01 0.05
CA LEU A 23 3.09 -3.96 -0.96
C LEU A 23 4.56 -3.64 -1.26
N TYR A 24 5.49 -4.09 -0.40
CA TYR A 24 6.93 -4.04 -0.67
C TYR A 24 7.39 -5.18 -1.59
N ASP A 25 6.55 -6.19 -1.79
CA ASP A 25 6.79 -7.33 -2.67
C ASP A 25 5.54 -7.53 -3.53
N ILE A 26 5.37 -6.65 -4.52
CA ILE A 26 4.14 -6.59 -5.34
C ILE A 26 3.83 -7.92 -6.03
N TYR A 27 4.82 -8.79 -6.23
CA TYR A 27 4.59 -10.16 -6.71
C TYR A 27 3.72 -11.00 -5.77
N LYS A 28 3.75 -10.72 -4.47
CA LYS A 28 2.93 -11.35 -3.43
C LYS A 28 1.58 -10.66 -3.22
N LEU A 29 1.32 -9.52 -3.86
CA LEU A 29 0.04 -8.82 -3.71
C LEU A 29 -1.16 -9.60 -4.24
N LYS A 30 -0.94 -10.56 -5.14
CA LYS A 30 -2.02 -11.39 -5.70
C LYS A 30 -2.82 -12.15 -4.63
N ASP A 31 -2.22 -12.44 -3.48
CA ASP A 31 -2.85 -13.25 -2.44
C ASP A 31 -3.41 -12.42 -1.26
N VAL A 32 -3.19 -11.10 -1.25
CA VAL A 32 -3.50 -10.25 -0.08
C VAL A 32 -4.44 -9.09 -0.40
N GLN A 33 -5.09 -9.07 -1.56
CA GLN A 33 -5.98 -7.97 -1.97
C GLN A 33 -7.10 -7.69 -0.96
N LYS A 34 -7.71 -8.75 -0.41
CA LYS A 34 -8.73 -8.63 0.64
C LYS A 34 -8.17 -8.02 1.93
N GLU A 35 -6.96 -8.42 2.33
CA GLU A 35 -6.33 -7.82 3.50
C GLU A 35 -6.03 -6.35 3.26
N LEU A 36 -5.57 -6.00 2.05
CA LEU A 36 -5.27 -4.64 1.66
C LEU A 36 -6.52 -3.76 1.63
N GLN A 37 -7.59 -4.24 1.01
CA GLN A 37 -8.88 -3.55 0.98
C GLN A 37 -9.38 -3.27 2.39
N ASN A 38 -9.31 -4.26 3.29
CA ASN A 38 -9.72 -4.06 4.68
C ASN A 38 -8.88 -3.01 5.42
N VAL A 39 -7.57 -2.96 5.12
CA VAL A 39 -6.65 -1.98 5.72
C VAL A 39 -6.88 -0.57 5.17
N LEU A 40 -7.31 -0.48 3.91
CA LEU A 40 -7.60 0.76 3.18
C LEU A 40 -9.10 1.10 3.18
N THR A 41 -9.89 0.45 4.03
CA THR A 41 -11.29 0.80 4.30
C THR A 41 -11.35 1.58 5.60
N ASP A 42 -11.95 2.76 5.57
CA ASP A 42 -12.19 3.54 6.78
C ASP A 42 -13.18 2.80 7.69
N ALA A 43 -12.75 2.54 8.92
CA ALA A 43 -13.51 1.71 9.86
C ALA A 43 -14.84 2.34 10.31
N LYS A 44 -15.03 3.66 10.15
CA LYS A 44 -16.22 4.38 10.61
C LYS A 44 -17.27 4.55 9.52
N SER A 45 -16.84 4.99 8.35
CA SER A 45 -17.69 5.24 7.18
C SER A 45 -17.93 3.96 6.36
N LYS A 46 -17.07 2.95 6.50
CA LYS A 46 -16.99 1.78 5.60
C LYS A 46 -16.74 2.14 4.14
N GLU A 47 -16.31 3.37 3.88
CA GLU A 47 -15.82 3.78 2.57
C GLU A 47 -14.39 3.26 2.39
N SER A 48 -14.04 2.90 1.16
CA SER A 48 -12.71 2.41 0.84
C SER A 48 -12.10 3.27 -0.24
N ASP A 49 -10.84 3.66 -0.02
CA ASP A 49 -10.05 4.40 -1.01
C ASP A 49 -9.66 3.53 -2.21
N VAL A 50 -9.81 2.19 -2.08
CA VAL A 50 -9.46 1.23 -3.12
C VAL A 50 -10.55 0.16 -3.30
N ASP A 51 -10.82 -0.19 -4.54
CA ASP A 51 -11.60 -1.38 -4.87
C ASP A 51 -10.67 -2.59 -4.97
N GLY A 52 -10.79 -3.52 -4.02
CA GLY A 52 -9.95 -4.71 -3.96
C GLY A 52 -10.07 -5.61 -5.19
N ARG A 53 -11.22 -5.64 -5.87
CA ARG A 53 -11.42 -6.43 -7.09
C ARG A 53 -10.75 -5.76 -8.29
N GLN A 54 -10.96 -4.45 -8.47
CA GLN A 54 -10.28 -3.71 -9.55
C GLN A 54 -8.77 -3.74 -9.37
N MET A 55 -8.29 -3.67 -8.13
CA MET A 55 -6.87 -3.81 -7.82
C MET A 55 -6.29 -5.16 -8.27
N CYS A 56 -7.06 -6.27 -8.21
CA CYS A 56 -6.62 -7.56 -8.76
C CYS A 56 -6.33 -7.46 -10.27
N ASP A 57 -7.27 -6.87 -10.99
CA ASP A 57 -7.22 -6.74 -12.45
C ASP A 57 -6.07 -5.81 -12.85
N GLU A 58 -5.93 -4.69 -12.14
CA GLU A 58 -4.80 -3.76 -12.30
C GLU A 58 -3.44 -4.44 -12.04
N LEU A 59 -3.32 -5.24 -10.97
CA LEU A 59 -2.11 -6.00 -10.70
C LEU A 59 -1.80 -7.03 -11.79
N ALA A 60 -2.83 -7.62 -12.43
CA ALA A 60 -2.63 -8.50 -13.57
C ALA A 60 -2.11 -7.74 -14.80
N VAL A 61 -2.59 -6.50 -15.02
CA VAL A 61 -2.09 -5.60 -16.07
C VAL A 61 -0.66 -5.16 -15.80
N LEU A 62 -0.29 -4.91 -14.54
CA LEU A 62 1.06 -4.49 -14.17
C LEU A 62 2.06 -5.63 -14.09
N ALA A 63 1.63 -6.86 -13.81
CA ALA A 63 2.50 -8.02 -13.67
C ALA A 63 3.58 -8.18 -14.78
N PRO A 64 3.28 -7.99 -16.09
CA PRO A 64 4.31 -8.07 -17.14
C PRO A 64 5.30 -6.88 -17.14
N VAL A 65 4.93 -5.74 -16.56
CA VAL A 65 5.75 -4.52 -16.51
C VAL A 65 6.67 -4.54 -15.30
N ILE A 66 6.18 -5.05 -14.17
CA ILE A 66 6.91 -5.06 -12.91
C ILE A 66 8.09 -6.02 -13.01
N LYS A 67 9.28 -5.50 -12.71
CA LYS A 67 10.52 -6.27 -12.60
C LYS A 67 10.89 -6.48 -11.13
N PRO A 68 11.59 -7.58 -10.78
CA PRO A 68 11.96 -7.87 -9.39
C PRO A 68 12.81 -6.78 -8.73
N THR A 69 13.46 -5.95 -9.54
CA THR A 69 14.31 -4.84 -9.09
C THR A 69 13.54 -3.54 -8.86
N MET A 70 12.27 -3.45 -9.28
CA MET A 70 11.49 -2.22 -9.15
C MET A 70 11.00 -2.08 -7.71
N THR A 71 11.22 -0.90 -7.14
CA THR A 71 10.71 -0.55 -5.82
C THR A 71 9.26 -0.09 -5.91
N PRO A 72 8.51 -0.06 -4.79
CA PRO A 72 7.18 0.55 -4.75
C PRO A 72 7.13 2.00 -5.28
N VAL A 73 8.22 2.75 -5.09
CA VAL A 73 8.37 4.13 -5.61
C VAL A 73 8.49 4.12 -7.14
N ASP A 74 9.27 3.20 -7.71
CA ASP A 74 9.42 3.08 -9.18
C ASP A 74 8.10 2.73 -9.86
N ILE A 75 7.30 1.87 -9.21
CA ILE A 75 6.01 1.42 -9.72
C ILE A 75 4.97 2.53 -9.61
N LEU A 76 4.95 3.28 -8.50
CA LEU A 76 4.12 4.47 -8.38
C LEU A 76 4.53 5.53 -9.42
N ALA A 77 5.83 5.77 -9.64
CA ALA A 77 6.29 6.71 -10.66
C ALA A 77 5.95 6.25 -12.08
N TYR A 78 5.94 4.94 -12.34
CA TYR A 78 5.44 4.39 -13.59
C TYR A 78 3.94 4.65 -13.75
N GLU A 79 3.14 4.43 -12.70
CA GLU A 79 1.70 4.67 -12.75
C GLU A 79 1.33 6.15 -12.87
N VAL A 80 2.06 7.05 -12.22
CA VAL A 80 1.86 8.49 -12.38
C VAL A 80 2.07 8.93 -13.84
N ARG A 81 2.94 8.25 -14.59
CA ARG A 81 3.19 8.56 -16.01
C ARG A 81 2.19 7.91 -16.96
N ASN A 82 1.66 6.74 -16.63
CA ASN A 82 0.91 5.91 -17.57
C ASN A 82 -0.58 5.74 -17.21
N GLY A 83 -0.91 5.69 -15.92
CA GLY A 83 -2.28 5.74 -15.40
C GLY A 83 -3.12 4.49 -15.67
N PHE A 84 -2.54 3.28 -15.62
CA PHE A 84 -3.28 2.04 -15.92
C PHE A 84 -3.83 1.34 -14.69
N ALA A 85 -3.29 1.63 -13.51
CA ALA A 85 -3.58 0.96 -12.26
C ALA A 85 -3.81 1.95 -11.12
N PRO A 86 -4.91 2.72 -11.15
CA PRO A 86 -5.20 3.76 -10.16
C PRO A 86 -5.39 3.23 -8.73
N ASN A 87 -6.03 2.07 -8.52
CA ASN A 87 -6.18 1.50 -7.17
C ASN A 87 -4.82 1.06 -6.60
N VAL A 88 -3.94 0.47 -7.42
CA VAL A 88 -2.56 0.16 -7.03
C VAL A 88 -1.78 1.43 -6.70
N ALA A 89 -1.91 2.48 -7.51
CA ALA A 89 -1.25 3.76 -7.28
C ALA A 89 -1.68 4.40 -5.95
N ILE A 90 -2.99 4.41 -5.64
CA ILE A 90 -3.53 4.92 -4.37
C ILE A 90 -2.99 4.10 -3.20
N ALA A 91 -3.04 2.77 -3.28
CA ALA A 91 -2.51 1.89 -2.23
C ALA A 91 -1.02 2.15 -1.95
N LEU A 92 -0.22 2.30 -3.01
CA LEU A 92 1.21 2.62 -2.91
C LEU A 92 1.43 4.02 -2.33
N GLN A 93 0.65 5.01 -2.76
CA GLN A 93 0.76 6.37 -2.28
C GLN A 93 0.41 6.47 -0.79
N ILE A 94 -0.68 5.82 -0.35
CA ILE A 94 -1.03 5.73 1.08
C ILE A 94 0.14 5.10 1.84
N MET A 95 0.66 3.95 1.39
CA MET A 95 1.80 3.30 2.05
C MET A 95 3.04 4.20 2.16
N LEU A 96 3.41 4.90 1.08
CA LEU A 96 4.62 5.71 1.00
C LEU A 96 4.49 7.05 1.73
N THR A 97 3.27 7.57 1.87
CA THR A 97 2.98 8.84 2.55
C THR A 97 2.61 8.67 4.02
N LEU A 98 2.19 7.46 4.43
CA LEU A 98 2.12 7.09 5.84
C LEU A 98 3.51 7.35 6.45
N PRO A 99 3.59 8.11 7.56
CA PRO A 99 4.85 8.57 8.09
C PRO A 99 5.62 7.40 8.69
N ILE A 100 6.38 6.69 7.86
CA ILE A 100 7.52 5.87 8.27
C ILE A 100 8.75 6.78 8.28
N THR A 101 8.65 7.97 8.88
CA THR A 101 9.79 8.85 9.09
C THR A 101 10.29 8.67 10.51
N VAL A 102 11.12 7.64 10.68
CA VAL A 102 12.30 7.82 11.52
C VAL A 102 13.30 8.60 10.68
N ALA A 103 13.18 9.94 10.72
CA ALA A 103 14.36 10.76 10.57
C ALA A 103 15.31 10.35 11.70
N THR A 104 16.47 9.85 11.27
CA THR A 104 17.54 9.29 12.09
C THR A 104 18.15 10.33 13.01
#